data_AF-A0A1V1PCR5-F1
#
_entry.id   AF-A0A1V1PCR5-F1
#
_cell.length_a   1.000
_cell.length_b   1.000
_cell.length_c   1.000
_cell.angle_alpha   90.00
_cell.angle_beta   90.00
_cell.angle_gamma   90.00
#
_symmetry.space_group_name_H-M   'P 1'
#
loop_
_entity.id
_entity.type
_entity.pdbx_description
1 polymer ?
#
loop_
_entity_poly.entity_id
_entity_poly.type
_entity_poly.pdbx_seq_one_letter_code
_entity_poly.pdbx_strand_id
1 'polypeptide(L)'
;MDVPPLCVIEAKDQDWKKAWAQALAEMYAASIHGATICYAIVTSGEEWQFGKFDKKESLFIKEKKKLFAIDAPDEPDNLQKLFDKLNWLFSEASKVEVIKE
;
A
#
# COMPACT_ATOMS: atom_id res chain seq x y z
N MET A 1 7.07 17.98 -9.00
CA MET A 1 6.13 17.22 -8.15
C MET A 1 6.97 16.28 -7.32
N ASP A 2 6.74 16.22 -6.01
CA ASP A 2 7.38 15.19 -5.19
C ASP A 2 6.87 13.82 -5.61
N VAL A 3 7.74 12.82 -5.58
CA VAL A 3 7.41 11.45 -5.97
C VAL A 3 6.99 10.73 -4.69
N PRO A 4 5.69 10.42 -4.52
CA PRO A 4 5.24 9.82 -3.27
C PRO A 4 5.67 8.35 -3.23
N PRO A 5 6.42 7.91 -2.20
CA PRO A 5 6.80 6.50 -2.04
C PRO A 5 5.63 5.62 -1.55
N LEU A 6 4.45 6.20 -1.35
CA LEU A 6 3.24 5.55 -0.85
C LEU A 6 2.00 6.01 -1.64
N CYS A 7 1.26 5.06 -2.20
CA CYS A 7 -0.05 5.25 -2.82
C CYS A 7 -1.15 4.72 -1.89
N VAL A 8 -2.22 5.49 -1.69
CA VAL A 8 -3.39 5.07 -0.90
C VAL A 8 -4.62 5.16 -1.78
N ILE A 9 -5.23 4.01 -2.07
CA ILE A 9 -6.34 3.89 -3.01
C ILE A 9 -7.59 3.40 -2.29
N GLU A 10 -8.69 4.10 -2.50
CA GLU A 10 -10.01 3.65 -2.06
C GLU A 10 -10.57 2.61 -3.03
N ALA A 11 -10.95 1.44 -2.51
CA ALA A 11 -11.67 0.40 -3.22
C ALA A 11 -13.16 0.75 -3.29
N LYS A 12 -13.49 1.76 -4.11
CA LYS A 12 -14.87 2.19 -4.36
C LYS A 12 -15.73 1.02 -4.84
N ASP A 13 -16.96 0.96 -4.33
CA ASP A 13 -17.92 -0.13 -4.58
C ASP A 13 -17.36 -1.54 -4.27
N GLN A 14 -16.35 -1.61 -3.40
CA GLN A 14 -15.58 -2.83 -3.12
C GLN A 14 -14.96 -3.49 -4.37
N ASP A 15 -14.70 -2.74 -5.44
CA ASP A 15 -13.98 -3.24 -6.63
C ASP A 15 -12.46 -3.26 -6.36
N TRP A 16 -12.04 -4.30 -5.64
CA TRP A 16 -10.64 -4.55 -5.30
C TRP A 16 -9.75 -4.71 -6.52
N LYS A 17 -10.26 -5.27 -7.62
CA LYS A 17 -9.45 -5.51 -8.83
C LYS A 17 -9.09 -4.19 -9.49
N LYS A 18 -10.09 -3.30 -9.64
CA LYS A 18 -9.87 -1.96 -10.19
C LYS A 18 -8.98 -1.11 -9.30
N ALA A 19 -9.19 -1.16 -7.98
CA ALA A 19 -8.37 -0.43 -7.03
C ALA A 19 -6.90 -0.90 -7.04
N TRP A 20 -6.66 -2.21 -7.12
CA TRP A 20 -5.29 -2.74 -7.29
C TRP A 20 -4.67 -2.39 -8.63
N ALA A 21 -5.45 -2.36 -9.71
CA ALA A 21 -4.96 -1.91 -11.01
C ALA A 21 -4.53 -0.44 -10.97
N GLN A 22 -5.31 0.43 -10.32
CA GLN A 22 -4.95 1.82 -10.09
C GLN A 22 -3.69 1.93 -9.23
N ALA A 23 -3.62 1.21 -8.11
CA ALA A 23 -2.45 1.23 -7.22
C ALA A 23 -1.16 0.86 -7.98
N LEU A 24 -1.20 -0.21 -8.79
CA LEU A 24 -0.04 -0.62 -9.59
C LEU A 24 0.35 0.43 -10.63
N ALA A 25 -0.63 1.06 -11.29
CA ALA A 25 -0.35 2.13 -12.26
C ALA A 25 0.36 3.33 -11.61
N GLU A 26 -0.10 3.75 -10.42
CA GLU A 26 0.51 4.86 -9.67
C GLU A 26 1.92 4.50 -9.15
N MET A 27 2.10 3.30 -8.59
CA MET A 27 3.41 2.82 -8.15
C MET A 27 4.41 2.73 -9.31
N TYR A 28 3.97 2.27 -10.47
CA TYR A 28 4.81 2.21 -11.66
C TYR A 28 5.20 3.62 -12.14
N ALA A 29 4.24 4.56 -12.18
CA ALA A 29 4.52 5.96 -12.52
C ALA A 29 5.52 6.59 -11.53
N ALA A 30 5.33 6.38 -10.22
CA ALA A 30 6.27 6.84 -9.19
C ALA A 30 7.67 6.25 -9.40
N SER A 31 7.76 4.98 -9.79
CA SER A 31 9.04 4.34 -10.10
C SER A 31 9.75 4.97 -11.31
N ILE A 32 9.01 5.34 -12.35
CA ILE A 32 9.55 6.05 -13.52
C ILE A 32 10.07 7.42 -13.10
N HIS A 33 9.43 8.07 -12.13
CA HIS A 33 9.86 9.37 -11.59
C HIS A 33 10.96 9.29 -10.53
N GLY A 34 11.49 8.10 -10.21
CA GLY A 34 12.69 7.96 -9.39
C GLY A 34 12.53 7.21 -8.07
N ALA A 35 11.31 6.82 -7.69
CA ALA A 35 11.12 5.98 -6.50
C ALA A 35 11.69 4.58 -6.74
N THR A 36 12.58 4.15 -5.85
CA THR A 36 13.21 2.80 -5.92
C THR A 36 12.26 1.71 -5.42
N ILE A 37 11.48 2.03 -4.39
CA ILE A 37 10.41 1.21 -3.83
C ILE A 37 9.14 2.06 -3.76
N CYS A 38 8.00 1.48 -4.11
CA CYS A 38 6.71 2.11 -3.92
C CYS A 38 5.83 1.19 -3.07
N TYR A 39 5.18 1.74 -2.06
CA TYR A 39 4.21 1.03 -1.24
C TYR A 39 2.80 1.39 -1.67
N ALA A 40 1.86 0.47 -1.48
CA ALA A 40 0.45 0.70 -1.72
C ALA A 40 -0.41 0.22 -0.55
N ILE A 41 -1.44 0.99 -0.27
CA ILE A 41 -2.59 0.61 0.54
C ILE A 41 -3.82 0.63 -0.37
N VAL A 42 -4.60 -0.44 -0.36
CA VAL A 42 -5.94 -0.48 -0.94
C VAL A 42 -6.94 -0.72 0.17
N THR A 43 -7.95 0.13 0.31
CA THR A 43 -8.91 0.04 1.42
C THR A 43 -10.33 0.42 1.03
N SER A 44 -11.32 -0.23 1.64
CA SER A 44 -12.73 0.19 1.61
C SER A 44 -13.12 1.08 2.81
N GLY A 45 -12.17 1.43 3.67
CA GLY A 45 -12.40 2.01 5.00
C GLY A 45 -12.55 0.95 6.09
N GLU A 46 -13.26 -0.15 5.78
CA GLU A 46 -13.45 -1.28 6.71
C GLU A 46 -12.33 -2.33 6.58
N GLU A 47 -11.98 -2.67 5.34
CA GLU A 47 -10.96 -3.66 5.01
C GLU A 47 -9.73 -2.98 4.41
N TRP A 48 -8.54 -3.52 4.69
CA TRP A 48 -7.26 -2.94 4.29
C TRP A 48 -6.34 -4.03 3.73
N GLN A 49 -5.73 -3.77 2.57
CA GLN A 49 -4.71 -4.61 1.96
C GLN A 49 -3.46 -3.80 1.62
N PHE A 50 -2.31 -4.45 1.69
CA PHE A 50 -1.00 -3.83 1.52
C PHE A 50 -0.25 -4.42 0.35
N GLY A 51 0.55 -3.60 -0.31
CA GLY A 51 1.37 -4.01 -1.45
C GLY A 51 2.66 -3.22 -1.54
N LYS A 52 3.59 -3.75 -2.32
CA LYS A 52 4.85 -3.09 -2.66
C LYS A 52 5.22 -3.38 -4.10
N PHE A 53 5.90 -2.41 -4.71
CA PHE A 53 6.55 -2.52 -6.00
C PHE A 53 8.03 -2.19 -5.83
N ASP A 54 8.90 -3.10 -6.27
CA ASP A 54 10.35 -2.91 -6.32
C ASP A 54 10.76 -2.64 -7.77
N LYS A 55 11.34 -1.46 -8.03
CA LYS A 55 11.77 -1.06 -9.38
C LYS A 55 12.92 -1.93 -9.89
N LYS A 56 13.88 -2.27 -9.02
CA LYS A 56 15.09 -3.00 -9.38
C LYS A 56 14.77 -4.43 -9.81
N GLU A 57 13.87 -5.08 -9.09
CA GLU A 57 13.43 -6.45 -9.39
C GLU A 57 12.25 -6.47 -10.39
N SER A 58 11.65 -5.31 -10.68
CA SER A 58 10.39 -5.21 -11.44
C SER A 58 9.29 -6.11 -10.86
N LEU A 59 9.26 -6.22 -9.52
CA LEU A 59 8.44 -7.18 -8.80
C LEU A 59 7.34 -6.45 -8.04
N PHE A 60 6.09 -6.83 -8.32
CA PHE A 60 4.92 -6.40 -7.58
C PHE A 60 4.43 -7.50 -6.64
N ILE A 61 4.28 -7.18 -5.36
CA ILE A 61 3.77 -8.09 -4.34
C ILE A 61 2.57 -7.44 -3.66
N LYS A 62 1.48 -8.19 -3.52
CA LYS A 62 0.32 -7.81 -2.72
C LYS A 62 0.01 -8.86 -1.67
N GLU A 63 -0.28 -8.41 -0.46
CA GLU A 63 -0.73 -9.29 0.61
C GLU A 63 -2.15 -9.77 0.31
N LYS A 64 -2.37 -11.09 0.42
CA LYS A 64 -3.70 -11.68 0.22
C LYS A 64 -4.60 -11.48 1.44
N LYS A 65 -4.03 -11.51 2.64
CA LYS A 65 -4.77 -11.32 3.89
C LYS A 65 -5.19 -9.86 4.01
N LYS A 66 -6.47 -9.65 4.30
CA LYS A 66 -7.01 -8.33 4.67
C LYS A 66 -6.85 -8.13 6.18
N LEU A 67 -6.60 -6.89 6.57
CA LEU A 67 -6.79 -6.43 7.95
C LEU A 67 -8.10 -5.65 8.03
N PHE A 68 -8.70 -5.62 9.21
CA PHE A 68 -9.98 -4.99 9.46
C PHE A 68 -9.80 -3.81 10.42
N ALA A 69 -10.56 -2.75 10.20
CA ALA A 69 -10.59 -1.57 11.07
C ALA A 69 -11.44 -1.75 12.34
N ILE A 70 -12.06 -2.92 12.50
CA ILE A 70 -12.89 -3.26 13.65
C ILE A 70 -12.44 -4.59 14.27
N ASP A 71 -12.48 -4.65 15.59
CA ASP A 71 -12.25 -5.87 16.33
C ASP A 71 -13.50 -6.77 16.28
N ALA A 72 -13.28 -8.07 16.14
CA ALA A 72 -14.33 -9.07 16.12
C ALA A 72 -14.18 -10.00 17.34
N PRO A 73 -15.24 -10.64 17.83
CA PRO A 73 -15.14 -11.56 18.98
C PRO A 73 -14.12 -12.69 18.80
N ASP A 74 -13.91 -13.13 17.56
CA ASP A 74 -12.94 -14.14 17.15
C ASP A 74 -11.56 -13.58 16.79
N GLU A 75 -11.46 -12.28 16.51
CA GLU A 75 -10.19 -11.56 16.27
C GLU A 75 -10.19 -10.19 16.99
N PRO A 76 -9.94 -10.16 18.32
CA PRO A 76 -10.10 -8.96 19.14
C PRO A 76 -8.99 -7.90 18.99
N ASP A 77 -7.97 -8.16 18.17
CA ASP A 77 -6.79 -7.29 17.99
C ASP A 77 -6.64 -6.80 16.54
N ASN A 78 -7.72 -6.79 15.75
CA ASN A 78 -7.66 -6.41 14.34
C ASN A 78 -7.21 -4.95 14.16
N LEU A 79 -7.78 -4.06 14.97
CA LEU A 79 -7.47 -2.63 14.89
C LEU A 79 -6.01 -2.37 15.28
N GLN A 80 -5.51 -3.03 16.34
CA GLN A 80 -4.12 -2.91 16.75
C GLN A 80 -3.17 -3.41 15.66
N LYS A 81 -3.44 -4.59 15.08
CA LYS A 81 -2.66 -5.13 13.96
C LYS A 81 -2.64 -4.18 12.75
N LEU A 82 -3.78 -3.55 12.45
CA LEU A 82 -3.87 -2.57 11.38
C LEU A 82 -2.99 -1.35 11.67
N PHE A 83 -3.05 -0.79 12.87
CA PHE A 83 -2.21 0.33 13.26
C PHE A 83 -0.72 -0.01 13.26
N ASP A 84 -0.34 -1.17 13.76
CA ASP A 84 1.06 -1.62 13.75
C ASP A 84 1.58 -1.74 12.32
N LYS A 85 0.76 -2.29 11.42
CA LYS A 85 1.09 -2.42 9.99
C LYS A 85 1.22 -1.05 9.30
N LEU A 86 0.30 -0.12 9.58
CA LEU A 86 0.35 1.25 9.05
C LEU A 86 1.59 1.99 9.54
N ASN A 87 1.88 1.93 10.83
CA ASN A 87 3.05 2.58 11.43
C ASN A 87 4.36 2.03 10.84
N TRP A 88 4.45 0.70 10.70
CA TRP A 88 5.58 0.08 10.02
C TRP A 88 5.69 0.55 8.57
N LEU A 89 4.59 0.57 7.82
CA LEU A 89 4.59 1.00 6.42
C LEU A 89 5.03 2.44 6.26
N PHE A 90 4.54 3.35 7.11
CA PHE A 90 4.94 4.76 7.10
C PHE A 90 6.42 4.92 7.44
N SER A 91 6.93 4.14 8.40
CA SER A 91 8.36 4.10 8.70
C SER A 91 9.19 3.68 7.49
N GLU A 92 8.79 2.63 6.78
CA GLU A 92 9.49 2.15 5.59
C GLU A 92 9.40 3.13 4.42
N ALA A 93 8.21 3.66 4.14
CA ALA A 93 7.99 4.63 3.06
C ALA A 93 8.82 5.91 3.27
N SER A 94 9.04 6.33 4.52
CA SER A 94 9.87 7.51 4.84
C SER A 94 11.37 7.32 4.54
N LYS A 95 11.84 6.07 4.40
CA LYS A 95 13.23 5.73 4.12
C LYS A 95 13.50 5.55 2.62
N VAL A 96 12.46 5.58 1.78
CA VAL A 96 12.60 5.34 0.34
C VAL A 96 13.43 6.44 -0.29
N GLU A 97 14.48 6.03 -1.00
CA GLU A 97 15.29 6.92 -1.82
C GLU A 97 14.57 7.25 -3.13
N VAL A 98 14.44 8.55 -3.42
CA VAL A 98 13.97 9.07 -4.69
C VAL A 98 15.16 9.59 -5.47
N ILE A 99 15.56 8.84 -6.49
CA ILE A 99 16.68 9.20 -7.37
C ILE A 99 16.13 10.10 -8.47
N LYS A 100 16.43 11.40 -8.40
CA LYS A 100 16.14 12.35 -9.48
C LYS A 100 17.26 12.26 -10.51
N GLU A 101 16.92 11.89 -11.74
CA GLU A 101 17.82 12.02 -12.90
C GLU A 101 18.07 13.50 -13.25
#